data_AF-K2ABV2-F1
#
_entry.id   AF-K2ABV2-F1
#
_cell.length_a   1.000
_cell.length_b   1.000
_cell.length_c   1.000
_cell.angle_alpha   90.00
_cell.angle_beta   90.00
_cell.angle_gamma   90.00
#
_symmetry.space_group_name_H-M   'P 1'
#
loop_
_entity.id
_entity.type
_entity.pdbx_description
1 polymer ?
#
loop_
_entity_poly.entity_id
_entity_poly.type
_entity_poly.pdbx_seq_one_letter_code
_entity_poly.pdbx_strand_id
1 'polypeptide(L)'
;MNNPEFKEGGMDVCNEQPKPLYMLRKTNPRSLMGLYFSQALLYIGFMLILLNNLNILAPGNYFGVYSWVTASVFSIGLIINFISIPHLYFSSFVNFNKDDDFWDKETFWILPLFFFGTFFLYSSQISAASLLLIISVAVIALIHCKFVISSWQFMRKNINGFESHHQYFMTLKYLTVYYMLLLLVLVMINPLQQIFVWIRLN
;
A
#
# COMPACT_ATOMS: atom_id res chain seq x y z
N MET A 1 4.42 -64.61 -11.33
CA MET A 1 4.76 -63.58 -10.33
C MET A 1 6.25 -63.31 -10.45
N ASN A 2 6.61 -62.25 -11.17
CA ASN A 2 8.00 -61.82 -11.34
C ASN A 2 8.08 -60.40 -10.76
N ASN A 3 8.80 -60.25 -9.65
CA ASN A 3 9.22 -58.94 -9.16
C ASN A 3 10.22 -58.35 -10.16
N PRO A 4 10.07 -57.08 -10.60
CA PRO A 4 11.17 -56.39 -11.24
C PRO A 4 12.06 -55.77 -10.15
N GLU A 5 13.29 -56.25 -10.12
CA GLU A 5 14.42 -55.66 -9.41
C GLU A 5 14.67 -54.23 -9.93
N PHE A 6 14.81 -53.27 -9.02
CA PHE A 6 15.27 -51.93 -9.34
C PHE A 6 16.74 -52.01 -9.75
N LYS A 7 17.03 -51.70 -11.02
CA LYS A 7 18.38 -51.47 -11.52
C LYS A 7 18.92 -50.17 -10.95
N GLU A 8 19.98 -50.26 -10.15
CA GLU A 8 20.91 -49.17 -9.88
C GLU A 8 21.50 -48.68 -11.21
N GLY A 9 21.18 -47.44 -11.57
CA GLY A 9 21.72 -46.84 -12.79
C GLY A 9 21.04 -45.53 -13.16
N GLY A 10 21.62 -44.42 -12.70
CA GLY A 10 21.63 -43.17 -13.45
C GLY A 10 20.32 -42.38 -13.53
N MET A 11 19.81 -41.94 -12.38
CA MET A 11 19.18 -40.62 -12.33
C MET A 11 19.90 -39.83 -11.24
N ASP A 12 20.89 -39.04 -11.65
CA ASP A 12 21.23 -37.83 -10.92
C ASP A 12 19.97 -36.95 -10.95
N VAL A 13 19.05 -37.24 -10.04
CA VAL A 13 18.11 -36.24 -9.53
C VAL A 13 19.04 -35.21 -8.92
N CYS A 14 19.35 -34.18 -9.70
CA CYS A 14 19.90 -32.95 -9.17
C CYS A 14 18.87 -32.48 -8.16
N ASN A 15 19.02 -32.92 -6.91
CA ASN A 15 18.42 -32.30 -5.76
C ASN A 15 19.06 -30.91 -5.72
N GLU A 16 18.52 -30.00 -6.53
CA GLU A 16 18.60 -28.59 -6.25
C GLU A 16 18.01 -28.47 -4.84
N GLN A 17 18.91 -28.45 -3.85
CA GLN A 17 18.54 -28.08 -2.50
C GLN A 17 17.68 -26.83 -2.63
N PRO A 18 16.46 -26.80 -2.05
CA PRO A 18 15.64 -25.61 -2.12
C PRO A 18 16.45 -24.46 -1.53
N LYS A 19 16.99 -23.61 -2.42
CA LYS A 19 17.73 -22.43 -2.01
C LYS A 19 16.79 -21.67 -1.11
N PRO A 20 17.18 -21.37 0.14
CA PRO A 20 16.25 -20.76 1.06
C PRO A 20 15.82 -19.41 0.48
N LEU A 21 14.50 -19.13 0.50
CA LEU A 21 13.85 -17.98 -0.14
C LEU A 21 14.52 -16.62 0.15
N TYR A 22 15.26 -16.52 1.26
CA TYR A 22 15.99 -15.30 1.63
C TYR A 22 17.34 -15.11 0.90
N MET A 23 17.94 -16.16 0.32
CA MET A 23 19.27 -16.08 -0.32
C MET A 23 19.24 -15.67 -1.80
N LEU A 24 18.06 -15.64 -2.45
CA LEU A 24 17.94 -15.30 -3.88
C LEU A 24 17.42 -13.89 -4.17
N ARG A 25 16.88 -13.17 -3.18
CA ARG A 25 16.12 -11.94 -3.46
C ARG A 25 16.91 -10.68 -3.13
N LYS A 26 17.63 -10.15 -4.11
CA LYS A 26 18.37 -8.89 -4.00
C LYS A 26 17.40 -7.71 -4.14
N THR A 27 16.60 -7.46 -3.09
CA THR A 27 15.66 -6.34 -3.09
C THR A 27 16.39 -5.00 -3.16
N ASN A 28 15.89 -4.10 -4.01
CA ASN A 28 16.46 -2.78 -4.18
C ASN A 28 16.36 -1.97 -2.86
N PRO A 29 17.49 -1.49 -2.29
CA PRO A 29 17.47 -0.76 -1.01
C PRO A 29 16.64 0.53 -1.08
N ARG A 30 16.53 1.15 -2.27
CA ARG A 30 15.71 2.35 -2.48
C ARG A 30 14.22 2.06 -2.31
N SER A 31 13.75 0.92 -2.83
CA SER A 31 12.36 0.47 -2.71
C SER A 31 12.01 0.17 -1.26
N LEU A 32 12.92 -0.52 -0.57
CA LEU A 32 12.79 -0.83 0.85
C LEU A 32 12.74 0.44 1.72
N MET A 33 13.62 1.41 1.46
CA MET A 33 13.61 2.71 2.16
C MET A 33 12.32 3.48 1.91
N GLY A 34 11.84 3.54 0.66
CA GLY A 34 10.59 4.22 0.32
C GLY A 34 9.37 3.60 1.01
N LEU A 35 9.32 2.27 1.09
CA LEU A 35 8.27 1.55 1.81
C LEU A 35 8.29 1.86 3.31
N TYR A 36 9.45 1.72 3.97
CA TYR A 36 9.55 1.98 5.40
C TYR A 36 9.32 3.44 5.76
N PHE A 37 9.77 4.38 4.94
CA PHE A 37 9.44 5.79 5.11
C PHE A 37 7.93 6.03 5.08
N SER A 38 7.23 5.42 4.12
CA SER A 38 5.78 5.55 3.98
C SER A 38 5.04 4.94 5.17
N GLN A 39 5.48 3.78 5.65
CA GLN A 39 4.94 3.14 6.85
C GLN A 39 5.17 3.99 8.10
N ALA A 40 6.38 4.53 8.27
CA ALA A 40 6.71 5.39 9.40
C ALA A 40 5.82 6.63 9.45
N LEU A 41 5.60 7.29 8.31
CA LEU A 41 4.68 8.44 8.22
C LEU A 41 3.26 8.07 8.67
N LEU A 42 2.74 6.93 8.22
CA LEU A 42 1.42 6.44 8.61
C LEU A 42 1.34 6.16 10.11
N TYR A 43 2.33 5.47 10.69
CA TYR A 43 2.36 5.20 12.13
C TYR A 43 2.49 6.46 12.96
N ILE A 44 3.34 7.41 12.55
CA ILE A 44 3.48 8.70 13.22
C ILE A 44 2.16 9.45 13.19
N GLY A 45 1.51 9.54 12.02
CA GLY A 45 0.20 10.19 11.88
C GLY A 45 -0.86 9.57 12.78
N PHE A 46 -0.94 8.24 12.81
CA PHE A 46 -1.88 7.52 13.66
C PHE A 46 -1.60 7.75 15.16
N MET A 47 -0.34 7.68 15.58
CA MET A 47 0.05 7.92 16.98
C MET A 47 -0.26 9.34 17.43
N LEU A 48 -0.05 10.35 16.57
CA LEU A 48 -0.42 11.73 16.86
C LEU A 48 -1.92 11.87 17.13
N ILE A 49 -2.77 11.24 16.31
CA ILE A 49 -4.22 11.26 16.49
C ILE A 49 -4.62 10.54 17.79
N LEU A 50 -4.05 9.36 18.05
CA LEU A 50 -4.35 8.58 19.25
C LEU A 50 -3.97 9.35 20.51
N LEU A 51 -2.72 9.80 20.62
CA LEU A 51 -2.22 10.54 21.78
C LEU A 51 -2.99 11.85 21.99
N ASN A 52 -3.42 12.51 20.92
CA ASN A 52 -4.25 13.70 21.03
C ASN A 52 -5.66 13.39 21.53
N ASN A 53 -6.31 12.33 21.04
CA ASN A 53 -7.64 11.93 21.55
C ASN A 53 -7.58 11.41 23.00
N LEU A 54 -6.44 10.91 23.46
CA LEU A 54 -6.18 10.57 24.86
C LEU A 54 -5.82 11.80 25.73
N ASN A 55 -5.94 13.03 25.21
CA ASN A 55 -5.59 14.28 25.89
C ASN A 55 -4.11 14.39 26.35
N ILE A 56 -3.18 13.64 25.74
CA ILE A 56 -1.76 13.66 26.13
C ILE A 56 -1.00 14.83 25.48
N LEU A 57 -1.29 15.14 24.20
CA LEU A 57 -0.52 16.14 23.42
C LEU A 57 -1.07 17.57 23.54
N ALA A 58 -2.36 17.74 23.27
CA ALA A 58 -3.04 19.04 23.37
C ALA A 58 -4.33 18.87 24.19
N PRO A 59 -4.24 18.96 25.52
CA PRO A 59 -5.39 18.74 26.40
C PRO A 59 -6.55 19.67 26.03
N GLY A 60 -7.74 19.10 25.85
CA GLY A 60 -8.96 19.85 25.48
C GLY A 60 -9.12 20.13 23.98
N ASN A 61 -8.11 19.84 23.15
CA ASN A 61 -8.23 19.88 21.69
C ASN A 61 -8.37 18.46 21.13
N TYR A 62 -9.31 18.28 20.21
CA TYR A 62 -9.47 17.01 19.49
C TYR A 62 -9.04 17.14 18.04
N PHE A 63 -8.71 15.99 17.43
CA PHE A 63 -8.39 15.95 16.01
C PHE A 63 -9.61 16.40 15.19
N GLY A 64 -9.40 17.38 14.31
CA GLY A 64 -10.46 18.12 13.61
C GLY A 64 -10.66 19.55 14.12
N VAL A 65 -10.18 19.90 15.32
CA VAL A 65 -10.03 21.30 15.75
C VAL A 65 -8.70 21.84 15.25
N TYR A 66 -8.67 23.10 14.84
CA TYR A 66 -7.44 23.76 14.40
C TYR A 66 -6.40 23.77 15.53
N SER A 67 -5.39 22.92 15.40
CA SER A 67 -4.30 22.74 16.36
C SER A 67 -3.04 22.37 15.61
N TRP A 68 -1.88 22.49 16.26
CA TRP A 68 -0.61 22.07 15.67
C TRP A 68 -0.63 20.56 15.31
N VAL A 69 -1.29 19.72 16.11
CA VAL A 69 -1.44 18.28 15.83
C VAL A 69 -2.23 18.07 14.55
N THR A 70 -3.36 18.75 14.39
CA THR A 70 -4.20 18.65 13.19
C THR A 70 -3.43 19.10 11.94
N ALA A 71 -2.65 20.19 12.03
CA ALA A 71 -1.80 20.65 10.94
C ALA A 71 -0.69 19.65 10.58
N SER A 72 -0.04 19.04 11.59
CA SER A 72 0.98 18.00 11.37
C SER A 72 0.39 16.76 10.69
N VAL A 73 -0.74 16.24 11.20
CA VAL A 73 -1.42 15.06 10.63
C VAL A 73 -1.89 15.35 9.21
N PHE A 74 -2.46 16.53 8.96
CA PHE A 74 -2.84 16.98 7.62
C PHE A 74 -1.64 16.99 6.65
N SER A 75 -0.49 17.52 7.09
CA SER A 75 0.73 17.57 6.29
C SER A 75 1.26 16.17 5.98
N ILE A 76 1.21 15.25 6.95
CA ILE A 76 1.52 13.83 6.75
C ILE A 76 0.58 13.23 5.70
N GLY A 77 -0.73 13.51 5.77
CA GLY A 77 -1.72 13.09 4.78
C GLY A 77 -1.39 13.57 3.36
N LEU A 78 -0.93 14.81 3.20
CA LEU A 78 -0.48 15.33 1.91
C LEU A 78 0.74 14.57 1.38
N ILE A 79 1.75 14.36 2.22
CA ILE A 79 2.97 13.63 1.83
C ILE A 79 2.62 12.20 1.43
N ILE A 80 1.77 11.52 2.20
CA ILE A 80 1.35 10.15 1.89
C ILE A 80 0.67 10.09 0.52
N ASN A 81 -0.33 10.95 0.27
CA ASN A 81 -1.13 10.87 -0.94
C ASN A 81 -0.41 11.36 -2.20
N PHE A 82 0.40 12.41 -2.11
CA PHE A 82 1.06 13.00 -3.28
C PHE A 82 2.49 12.51 -3.51
N ILE A 83 3.14 11.90 -2.52
CA ILE A 83 4.54 11.48 -2.63
C ILE A 83 4.66 9.98 -2.40
N SER A 84 4.26 9.47 -1.24
CA SER A 84 4.45 8.06 -0.88
C SER A 84 3.70 7.09 -1.80
N ILE A 85 2.40 7.30 -2.02
CA ILE A 85 1.60 6.42 -2.87
C ILE A 85 2.11 6.42 -4.31
N PRO A 86 2.32 7.58 -4.96
CA PRO A 86 2.96 7.64 -6.27
C PRO A 86 4.30 6.92 -6.31
N HIS A 87 5.18 7.19 -5.34
CA HIS A 87 6.48 6.53 -5.26
C HIS A 87 6.35 5.00 -5.20
N LEU A 88 5.44 4.46 -4.39
CA LEU A 88 5.20 3.02 -4.29
C LEU A 88 4.68 2.42 -5.58
N TYR A 89 3.80 3.10 -6.31
CA TYR A 89 3.38 2.67 -7.65
C TYR A 89 4.56 2.54 -8.62
N PHE A 90 5.40 3.57 -8.70
CA PHE A 90 6.59 3.55 -9.55
C PHE A 90 7.60 2.49 -9.13
N SER A 91 7.88 2.39 -7.83
CA SER A 91 8.82 1.43 -7.25
C SER A 91 8.35 -0.02 -7.48
N SER A 92 7.07 -0.28 -7.22
CA SER A 92 6.44 -1.58 -7.43
C SER A 92 6.53 -2.02 -8.89
N PHE A 93 6.24 -1.13 -9.83
CA PHE A 93 6.38 -1.44 -11.26
C PHE A 93 7.83 -1.69 -11.69
N VAL A 94 8.79 -0.95 -11.13
CA VAL A 94 10.23 -1.18 -11.39
C VAL A 94 10.68 -2.53 -10.84
N ASN A 95 10.21 -2.93 -9.66
CA ASN A 95 10.53 -4.21 -9.06
C ASN A 95 9.86 -5.36 -9.82
N PHE A 96 8.61 -5.18 -10.25
CA PHE A 96 7.91 -6.09 -11.14
C PHE A 96 8.68 -6.34 -12.45
N ASN A 97 9.15 -5.28 -13.13
CA ASN A 97 9.93 -5.41 -14.36
C ASN A 97 11.32 -6.08 -14.17
N LYS A 98 11.78 -6.21 -12.92
CA LYS A 98 13.04 -6.87 -12.56
C LYS A 98 12.83 -8.28 -11.99
N ASP A 99 11.61 -8.81 -12.05
CA ASP A 99 11.21 -10.07 -11.44
C ASP A 99 11.52 -10.12 -9.92
N ASP A 100 11.42 -8.97 -9.23
CA ASP A 100 11.56 -8.86 -7.77
C ASP A 100 10.18 -8.79 -7.10
N ASP A 101 9.77 -9.88 -6.46
CA ASP A 101 8.47 -10.02 -5.77
C ASP A 101 8.22 -9.02 -4.65
N PHE A 102 9.20 -8.18 -4.30
CA PHE A 102 8.98 -7.04 -3.42
C PHE A 102 7.88 -6.08 -3.93
N TRP A 103 7.60 -6.09 -5.24
CA TRP A 103 6.48 -5.35 -5.83
C TRP A 103 5.15 -5.61 -5.12
N ASP A 104 4.89 -6.84 -4.66
CA ASP A 104 3.63 -7.25 -4.04
C ASP A 104 3.45 -6.57 -2.68
N LYS A 105 4.52 -6.55 -1.88
CA LYS A 105 4.55 -5.86 -0.60
C LYS A 105 4.32 -4.35 -0.78
N GLU A 106 4.93 -3.75 -1.80
CA GLU A 106 4.70 -2.33 -2.08
C GLU A 106 3.26 -2.06 -2.52
N THR A 107 2.70 -2.89 -3.41
CA THR A 107 1.31 -2.75 -3.88
C THR A 107 0.31 -2.95 -2.74
N PHE A 108 0.54 -3.90 -1.84
CA PHE A 108 -0.28 -4.11 -0.66
C PHE A 108 -0.36 -2.86 0.22
N TRP A 109 0.79 -2.23 0.50
CA TRP A 109 0.86 -1.06 1.38
C TRP A 109 0.22 0.21 0.80
N ILE A 110 0.04 0.27 -0.51
CA ILE A 110 -0.68 1.38 -1.15
C ILE A 110 -2.12 1.50 -0.59
N LEU A 111 -2.79 0.39 -0.28
CA LEU A 111 -4.18 0.43 0.18
C LEU A 111 -4.33 1.04 1.60
N PRO A 112 -3.61 0.56 2.64
CA PRO A 112 -3.59 1.23 3.94
C PRO A 112 -3.17 2.70 3.84
N LEU A 113 -2.14 3.00 3.04
CA LEU A 113 -1.70 4.39 2.86
C LEU A 113 -2.78 5.26 2.24
N PHE A 114 -3.51 4.76 1.25
CA PHE A 114 -4.64 5.46 0.67
C PHE A 114 -5.74 5.71 1.71
N PHE A 115 -6.12 4.68 2.48
CA PHE A 115 -7.13 4.82 3.52
C PHE A 115 -6.77 5.87 4.57
N PHE A 116 -5.62 5.73 5.21
CA PHE A 116 -5.20 6.61 6.29
C PHE A 116 -4.76 7.98 5.78
N GLY A 117 -4.12 8.04 4.61
CA GLY A 117 -3.75 9.30 3.97
C GLY A 117 -4.97 10.14 3.61
N THR A 118 -6.01 9.54 3.01
CA THR A 118 -7.27 10.24 2.75
C THR A 118 -7.96 10.65 4.05
N PHE A 119 -7.96 9.76 5.06
CA PHE A 119 -8.45 10.07 6.41
C PHE A 119 -7.82 11.32 7.03
N PHE A 120 -6.50 11.40 7.01
CA PHE A 120 -5.75 12.53 7.56
C PHE A 120 -6.10 13.86 6.88
N LEU A 121 -6.41 13.82 5.57
CA LEU A 121 -6.86 15.01 4.86
C LEU A 121 -8.27 15.41 5.30
N TYR A 122 -9.27 14.54 5.09
CA TYR A 122 -10.67 14.97 5.26
C TYR A 122 -11.04 15.27 6.72
N SER A 123 -10.46 14.54 7.67
CA SER A 123 -10.79 14.70 9.09
C SER A 123 -10.13 15.91 9.74
N SER A 124 -9.21 16.58 9.04
CA SER A 124 -8.54 17.78 9.54
C SER A 124 -9.46 19.00 9.67
N GLN A 125 -10.63 18.99 9.01
CA GLN A 125 -11.59 20.11 8.91
C GLN A 125 -10.97 21.44 8.47
N ILE A 126 -9.79 21.40 7.82
CA ILE A 126 -9.15 22.57 7.22
C ILE A 126 -9.94 22.95 5.96
N SER A 127 -10.14 24.25 5.70
CA SER A 127 -10.94 24.75 4.57
C SER A 127 -10.51 24.19 3.21
N ALA A 128 -9.21 23.99 3.00
CA ALA A 128 -8.66 23.43 1.77
C ALA A 128 -8.67 21.89 1.70
N ALA A 129 -9.03 21.19 2.79
CA ALA A 129 -8.87 19.74 2.91
C ALA A 129 -9.72 18.96 1.90
N SER A 130 -10.99 19.33 1.70
CA SER A 130 -11.87 18.65 0.75
C SER A 130 -11.39 18.80 -0.69
N LEU A 131 -10.92 19.99 -1.06
CA LEU A 131 -10.38 20.26 -2.39
C LEU A 131 -9.09 19.45 -2.62
N LEU A 132 -8.18 19.44 -1.65
CA LEU A 132 -6.93 18.68 -1.73
C LEU A 132 -7.16 17.16 -1.72
N LEU A 133 -8.20 16.69 -1.03
CA LEU A 133 -8.64 15.29 -1.08
C LEU A 133 -9.12 14.91 -2.49
N ILE A 134 -9.97 15.72 -3.11
CA ILE A 134 -10.47 15.44 -4.48
C ILE A 134 -9.29 15.39 -5.46
N ILE A 135 -8.38 16.36 -5.38
CA ILE A 135 -7.18 16.41 -6.22
C ILE A 135 -6.30 15.17 -5.97
N SER A 136 -6.10 14.77 -4.71
CA SER A 136 -5.25 13.62 -4.39
C SER A 136 -5.85 12.30 -4.88
N VAL A 137 -7.16 12.10 -4.72
CA VAL A 137 -7.87 10.94 -5.27
C VAL A 137 -7.77 10.91 -6.78
N ALA A 138 -7.93 12.05 -7.47
CA ALA A 138 -7.79 12.14 -8.92
C ALA A 138 -6.36 11.79 -9.38
N VAL A 139 -5.33 12.31 -8.70
CA VAL A 139 -3.92 11.99 -9.01
C VAL A 139 -3.64 10.50 -8.82
N ILE A 140 -4.09 9.91 -7.70
CA ILE A 140 -3.89 8.48 -7.43
C ILE A 140 -4.64 7.63 -8.46
N ALA A 141 -5.86 8.00 -8.84
CA ALA A 141 -6.61 7.31 -9.88
C ALA A 141 -5.90 7.36 -11.25
N LEU A 142 -5.38 8.52 -11.65
CA LEU A 142 -4.62 8.67 -12.90
C LEU A 142 -3.36 7.79 -12.90
N ILE A 143 -2.61 7.78 -11.80
CA ILE A 143 -1.43 6.94 -11.62
C ILE A 143 -1.82 5.46 -11.68
N HIS A 144 -2.85 5.06 -10.95
CA HIS A 144 -3.35 3.69 -10.94
C HIS A 144 -3.73 3.22 -12.34
N CYS A 145 -4.55 4.00 -13.06
CA CYS A 145 -4.93 3.70 -14.45
C CYS A 145 -3.72 3.57 -15.37
N LYS A 146 -2.72 4.45 -15.25
CA LYS A 146 -1.47 4.35 -16.01
C LYS A 146 -0.74 3.03 -15.77
N PHE A 147 -0.67 2.55 -14.52
CA PHE A 147 0.01 1.29 -14.19
C PHE A 147 -0.80 0.06 -14.60
N VAL A 148 -2.13 0.11 -14.49
CA VAL A 148 -3.01 -0.95 -15.03
C VAL A 148 -2.83 -1.09 -16.54
N ILE A 149 -2.83 0.03 -17.28
CA ILE A 149 -2.61 0.02 -18.74
C ILE A 149 -1.21 -0.50 -19.07
N SER A 150 -0.18 -0.03 -18.36
CA SER A 150 1.21 -0.48 -18.56
C SER A 150 1.35 -1.98 -18.33
N SER A 151 0.78 -2.50 -17.24
CA SER A 151 0.78 -3.92 -16.90
C SER A 151 0.04 -4.75 -17.95
N TRP A 152 -1.13 -4.28 -18.42
CA TRP A 152 -1.89 -4.96 -19.46
C TRP A 152 -1.13 -5.04 -20.79
N GLN A 153 -0.48 -3.94 -21.20
CA GLN A 153 0.36 -3.92 -22.40
C GLN A 153 1.56 -4.86 -22.29
N PHE A 154 2.14 -4.98 -21.10
CA PHE A 154 3.27 -5.87 -20.83
C PHE A 154 2.85 -7.34 -20.88
N MET A 155 1.74 -7.69 -20.22
CA MET A 155 1.15 -9.04 -20.27
C MET A 155 0.85 -9.49 -21.71
N ARG A 156 0.34 -8.58 -22.56
CA ARG A 156 0.03 -8.90 -23.97
C ARG A 156 1.28 -9.22 -24.80
N LYS A 157 2.44 -8.66 -24.46
CA LYS A 157 3.69 -8.85 -25.20
C LYS A 157 4.45 -10.11 -24.79
N ASN A 158 4.33 -10.53 -23.52
CA ASN A 158 5.09 -11.65 -22.95
C ASN A 158 4.21 -12.91 -22.78
N ILE A 159 3.86 -13.56 -23.90
CA ILE A 159 3.00 -14.75 -23.95
C ILE A 159 3.64 -15.98 -23.25
N ASN A 160 4.93 -15.99 -22.93
CA ASN A 160 5.60 -17.17 -22.36
C ASN A 160 5.93 -17.08 -20.86
N GLY A 161 5.65 -15.94 -20.19
CA GLY A 161 5.96 -15.68 -18.77
C GLY A 161 4.71 -15.46 -17.91
N PHE A 162 3.70 -16.32 -18.07
CA PHE A 162 2.31 -16.02 -17.67
C PHE A 162 2.08 -15.76 -16.18
N GLU A 163 2.74 -16.47 -15.25
CA GLU A 163 2.29 -16.50 -13.86
C GLU A 163 2.53 -15.20 -13.10
N SER A 164 3.76 -14.68 -13.05
CA SER A 164 4.09 -13.46 -12.31
C SER A 164 3.44 -12.20 -12.91
N HIS A 165 3.35 -12.15 -14.24
CA HIS A 165 2.81 -11.00 -14.97
C HIS A 165 1.29 -10.91 -14.83
N HIS A 166 0.61 -12.05 -14.83
CA HIS A 166 -0.82 -12.13 -14.58
C HIS A 166 -1.15 -11.75 -13.14
N GLN A 167 -0.35 -12.21 -12.17
CA GLN A 167 -0.51 -11.86 -10.76
C GLN A 167 -0.43 -10.36 -10.53
N TYR A 168 0.58 -9.66 -11.06
CA TYR A 168 0.71 -8.21 -10.94
C TYR A 168 -0.53 -7.46 -11.44
N PHE A 169 -1.01 -7.82 -12.64
CA PHE A 169 -2.21 -7.23 -13.23
C PHE A 169 -3.45 -7.47 -12.36
N MET A 170 -3.62 -8.70 -11.85
CA MET A 170 -4.74 -9.06 -10.99
C MET A 170 -4.70 -8.30 -9.66
N THR A 171 -3.53 -8.15 -9.04
CA THR A 171 -3.36 -7.35 -7.82
C THR A 171 -3.79 -5.90 -8.04
N LEU A 172 -3.43 -5.29 -9.17
CA LEU A 172 -3.89 -3.93 -9.49
C LEU A 172 -5.41 -3.87 -9.68
N LYS A 173 -6.05 -4.86 -10.32
CA LYS A 173 -7.51 -4.91 -10.44
C LYS A 173 -8.21 -5.04 -9.08
N TYR A 174 -7.69 -5.87 -8.18
CA TYR A 174 -8.22 -5.97 -6.83
C TYR A 174 -8.07 -4.65 -6.08
N LEU A 175 -6.92 -3.98 -6.23
CA LEU A 175 -6.70 -2.66 -5.66
C LEU A 175 -7.72 -1.63 -6.17
N THR A 176 -8.15 -1.70 -7.44
CA THR A 176 -9.25 -0.87 -7.95
C THR A 176 -10.55 -1.10 -7.16
N VAL A 177 -10.93 -2.35 -6.94
CA VAL A 177 -12.16 -2.70 -6.20
C VAL A 177 -12.07 -2.19 -4.75
N TYR A 178 -10.91 -2.39 -4.11
CA TYR A 178 -10.69 -1.90 -2.76
C TYR A 178 -10.77 -0.37 -2.67
N TYR A 179 -10.22 0.37 -3.62
CA TYR A 179 -10.38 1.83 -3.64
C TYR A 179 -11.84 2.27 -3.75
N MET A 180 -12.62 1.64 -4.63
CA MET A 180 -14.03 1.98 -4.80
C MET A 180 -14.84 1.70 -3.53
N LEU A 181 -14.63 0.53 -2.92
CA LEU A 181 -15.28 0.15 -1.67
C LEU A 181 -14.89 1.11 -0.55
N LEU A 182 -13.63 1.49 -0.49
CA LEU A 182 -13.10 2.38 0.55
C LEU A 182 -13.66 3.80 0.41
N LEU A 183 -13.70 4.34 -0.81
CA LEU A 183 -14.32 5.64 -1.07
C LEU A 183 -15.81 5.63 -0.71
N LEU A 184 -16.53 4.55 -1.04
CA LEU A 184 -17.93 4.39 -0.66
C LEU A 184 -18.10 4.40 0.87
N VAL A 185 -17.29 3.60 1.59
CA VAL A 185 -17.33 3.54 3.06
C VAL A 185 -16.98 4.89 3.68
N LEU A 186 -16.00 5.61 3.13
CA LEU A 186 -15.62 6.94 3.60
C LEU A 186 -16.76 7.95 3.44
N VAL A 187 -17.45 7.94 2.30
CA VAL A 187 -18.58 8.84 2.03
C VAL A 187 -19.79 8.50 2.91
N MET A 188 -20.04 7.21 3.15
CA MET A 188 -21.27 6.75 3.84
C MET A 188 -21.17 6.75 5.36
N ILE A 189 -20.04 6.30 5.93
CA ILE A 189 -19.96 5.93 7.36
C ILE A 189 -18.89 6.72 8.11
N ASN A 190 -17.80 7.14 7.44
CA ASN A 190 -16.66 7.79 8.07
C ASN A 190 -16.20 7.03 9.35
N PRO A 191 -15.72 5.78 9.19
CA PRO A 191 -15.59 4.82 10.29
C PRO A 191 -14.57 5.25 11.36
N LEU A 192 -13.46 5.87 10.95
CA LEU A 192 -12.42 6.27 11.89
C LEU A 192 -12.87 7.42 12.80
N GLN A 193 -13.66 8.38 12.30
CA GLN A 193 -14.23 9.41 13.15
C GLN A 193 -15.16 8.79 14.21
N GLN A 194 -15.97 7.81 13.82
CA GLN A 194 -16.84 7.08 14.77
C GLN A 194 -16.02 6.36 15.85
N ILE A 195 -14.94 5.67 15.46
CA ILE A 195 -14.04 4.99 16.41
C ILE A 195 -13.41 5.99 17.39
N PHE A 196 -12.91 7.13 16.93
CA PHE A 196 -12.29 8.11 17.83
C PHE A 196 -13.29 8.82 18.73
N VAL A 197 -14.52 9.03 18.26
CA VAL A 197 -15.62 9.51 19.12
C VAL A 197 -15.93 8.48 20.20
N TRP A 198 -15.99 7.19 19.85
CA TRP A 198 -16.22 6.11 20.81
C TRP A 198 -15.10 6.00 21.85
N ILE A 199 -13.82 6.07 21.43
CA ILE A 199 -12.65 6.08 22.34
C ILE A 199 -12.70 7.27 23.30
N ARG A 200 -13.30 8.39 22.91
CA ARG A 200 -13.42 9.58 23.79
C ARG A 200 -14.52 9.43 24.83
N LEU A 201 -15.61 8.74 24.48
CA LEU A 201 -16.81 8.64 25.31
C LEU A 201 -16.72 7.53 26.37
N ASN A 202 -15.78 6.60 26.22
CA ASN A 202 -15.52 5.49 27.15
C ASN A 202 -14.15 5.62 27.82
#